data_AF-A0A9C9F747-F1
#
_entry.id   AF-A0A9C9F747-F1
#
_cell.length_a   1.000
_cell.length_b   1.000
_cell.length_c   1.000
_cell.angle_alpha   90.00
_cell.angle_beta   90.00
_cell.angle_gamma   90.00
#
_symmetry.space_group_name_H-M   'P 1'
#
loop_
_entity.id
_entity.type
_entity.pdbx_description
1 polymer ?
#
loop_
_entity_poly.entity_id
_entity_poly.type
_entity_poly.pdbx_seq_one_letter_code
_entity_poly.pdbx_strand_id
1 'polypeptide(L)'
;MDILSKSKVALVIGVFLFTYLINLPFGSLRERARKFSFKWFLYIHIPIPAIFLLRVFSHIEFRYVPIFVFAALMGQFHGGKIQI
;
A
#
# COMPACT_ATOMS: atom_id res chain seq x y z
N MET A 1 -3.17 -2.08 29.50
CA MET A 1 -3.17 -1.00 28.48
C MET A 1 -1.95 -1.09 27.55
N ASP A 2 -0.77 -1.47 28.05
CA ASP A 2 0.47 -1.57 27.25
C ASP A 2 0.49 -2.65 26.16
N ILE A 3 -0.03 -3.86 26.42
CA ILE A 3 0.04 -4.97 25.45
C ILE A 3 -0.83 -4.68 24.21
N LEU A 4 -2.06 -4.21 24.43
CA LEU A 4 -2.99 -3.86 23.35
C LEU A 4 -2.45 -2.72 22.48
N SER A 5 -1.76 -1.75 23.10
CA SER A 5 -1.07 -0.65 22.40
C SER A 5 0.09 -1.17 21.52
N LYS A 6 0.95 -2.03 22.07
CA LYS A 6 2.07 -2.65 21.32
C LYS A 6 1.58 -3.48 20.13
N SER A 7 0.53 -4.29 20.32
CA SER A 7 -0.07 -5.06 19.23
C SER A 7 -0.65 -4.17 18.13
N LYS A 8 -1.31 -3.06 18.50
CA LYS A 8 -1.81 -2.09 17.50
C LYS A 8 -0.68 -1.45 16.71
N VAL A 9 0.39 -1.02 17.38
CA VAL A 9 1.57 -0.45 16.71
C VAL A 9 2.17 -1.47 15.74
N ALA A 10 2.32 -2.72 16.16
CA ALA A 10 2.81 -3.80 15.30
C ALA A 10 1.91 -4.02 14.07
N LEU A 11 0.58 -4.00 14.25
CA LEU A 11 -0.37 -4.10 13.14
C LEU A 11 -0.25 -2.92 12.17
N VAL A 12 -0.15 -1.69 12.67
CA VAL A 12 0.03 -0.49 11.82
C VAL A 12 1.33 -0.58 11.03
N ILE A 13 2.44 -0.99 11.67
CA ILE A 13 3.73 -1.19 10.98
C ILE A 13 3.62 -2.31 9.94
N GLY A 14 2.98 -3.42 10.27
CA GLY A 14 2.76 -4.54 9.35
C GLY A 14 1.96 -4.13 8.12
N VAL A 15 0.84 -3.41 8.30
CA VAL A 15 0.04 -2.90 7.19
C VAL A 15 0.79 -1.85 6.38
N PHE A 16 1.60 -1.00 7.02
CA PHE A 16 2.45 -0.03 6.34
C PHE A 16 3.48 -0.73 5.43
N LEU A 17 4.21 -1.70 5.97
CA LEU A 17 5.22 -2.46 5.22
C LEU A 17 4.59 -3.25 4.09
N PHE A 18 3.47 -3.94 4.36
CA PHE A 18 2.70 -4.63 3.32
C PHE A 18 2.28 -3.67 2.21
N THR A 19 1.74 -2.50 2.57
CA THR A 19 1.31 -1.48 1.62
C THR A 19 2.46 -0.98 0.76
N TYR A 20 3.63 -0.72 1.35
CA TYR A 20 4.81 -0.32 0.59
C TYR A 20 5.27 -1.44 -0.34
N LEU A 21 5.44 -2.65 0.18
CA LEU A 21 5.97 -3.81 -0.55
C LEU A 21 5.07 -4.24 -1.70
N ILE A 22 3.75 -4.29 -1.52
CA ILE A 22 2.83 -4.63 -2.60
C ILE A 22 2.86 -3.54 -3.69
N ASN A 23 3.07 -2.26 -3.34
CA ASN A 23 3.12 -1.20 -4.33
C ASN A 23 4.44 -1.14 -5.13
N LEU A 24 5.53 -1.80 -4.69
CA LEU A 24 6.78 -1.88 -5.45
C LEU A 24 6.62 -2.55 -6.84
N PRO A 25 6.17 -3.83 -6.94
CA PRO A 25 5.99 -4.47 -8.24
C PRO A 25 4.94 -3.74 -9.08
N PHE A 26 3.86 -3.26 -8.48
CA PHE A 26 2.82 -2.50 -9.17
C PHE A 26 3.31 -1.15 -9.69
N GLY A 27 4.21 -0.47 -8.97
CA GLY A 27 4.88 0.74 -9.45
C GLY A 27 5.73 0.48 -10.71
N SER A 28 6.47 -0.63 -10.71
CA SER A 28 7.29 -1.06 -11.84
C SER A 28 6.43 -1.39 -13.07
N LEU A 29 5.34 -2.14 -12.87
CA LEU A 29 4.36 -2.47 -13.91
C LEU A 29 3.65 -1.23 -14.45
N ARG A 30 3.27 -0.30 -13.57
CA ARG A 30 2.63 0.98 -13.91
C ARG A 30 3.51 1.82 -14.83
N GLU A 31 4.81 1.93 -14.54
CA GLU A 31 5.72 2.75 -15.34
C GLU A 31 5.93 2.20 -16.76
N ARG A 32 5.85 0.87 -16.92
CA ARG A 32 5.93 0.20 -18.23
C ARG A 32 4.62 0.22 -19.03
N ALA A 33 3.50 0.53 -18.38
CA ALA A 33 2.21 0.63 -19.04
C ALA A 33 2.03 2.00 -19.71
N ARG A 34 1.33 2.04 -20.85
CA ARG A 34 0.90 3.31 -21.46
C ARG A 34 0.07 4.09 -20.43
N LYS A 35 0.51 5.30 -20.09
CA LYS A 35 -0.21 6.18 -19.16
C LYS A 35 -1.67 6.34 -19.59
N PHE A 36 -2.59 6.29 -18.63
CA PHE A 36 -4.04 6.32 -18.83
C PHE A 36 -4.65 5.14 -19.62
N SER A 37 -3.89 4.07 -19.87
CA SER A 37 -4.48 2.81 -20.33
C SER A 37 -5.23 2.10 -19.21
N PHE A 38 -6.11 1.17 -19.58
CA PHE A 38 -6.80 0.31 -18.61
C PHE A 38 -5.81 -0.47 -17.72
N LYS A 39 -4.69 -0.97 -18.28
CA LYS A 39 -3.63 -1.63 -17.50
C LYS A 39 -2.98 -0.70 -16.49
N TRP A 40 -2.65 0.52 -16.91
CA TRP A 40 -2.08 1.54 -16.02
C TRP A 40 -3.03 1.87 -14.87
N PHE A 41 -4.32 2.01 -15.16
CA PHE A 41 -5.36 2.20 -14.14
C PHE A 41 -5.41 1.03 -13.17
N LEU A 42 -5.43 -0.21 -13.67
CA LEU A 42 -5.43 -1.41 -12.83
C LEU A 42 -4.20 -1.50 -11.93
N TYR A 43 -3.01 -1.16 -12.43
CA TYR A 43 -1.79 -1.24 -11.62
C TYR A 43 -1.76 -0.24 -10.45
N ILE A 44 -2.51 0.86 -10.54
CA ILE A 44 -2.68 1.80 -9.43
C ILE A 44 -3.78 1.32 -8.48
N HIS A 45 -4.89 0.81 -9.03
CA HIS A 45 -6.10 0.58 -8.24
C HIS A 45 -6.16 -0.81 -7.63
N ILE A 46 -5.59 -1.86 -8.22
CA ILE A 46 -5.61 -3.23 -7.65
C ILE A 46 -5.00 -3.30 -6.23
N PRO A 47 -3.87 -2.62 -5.94
CA PRO A 47 -3.35 -2.60 -4.56
C PRO A 47 -4.32 -1.98 -3.54
N ILE A 48 -5.15 -1.02 -3.95
CA ILE A 48 -5.99 -0.24 -3.02
C ILE A 48 -7.05 -1.11 -2.31
N PRO A 49 -7.87 -1.94 -2.99
CA PRO A 49 -8.77 -2.89 -2.33
C PRO A 49 -8.05 -3.87 -1.40
N ALA A 50 -6.86 -4.35 -1.77
CA ALA A 50 -6.10 -5.27 -0.92
C ALA A 50 -5.68 -4.59 0.41
N ILE A 51 -5.16 -3.36 0.32
CA ILE A 51 -4.79 -2.54 1.49
C ILE A 51 -6.03 -2.20 2.32
N PHE A 52 -7.14 -1.84 1.67
CA PHE A 52 -8.40 -1.53 2.34
C PHE A 52 -8.92 -2.73 3.15
N LEU A 53 -8.99 -3.91 2.53
CA LEU A 53 -9.44 -5.14 3.20
C LEU A 53 -8.54 -5.48 4.39
N LEU A 54 -7.21 -5.47 4.20
CA LEU A 54 -6.26 -5.76 5.27
C LEU A 54 -6.42 -4.79 6.47
N ARG A 55 -6.61 -3.50 6.19
CA ARG A 55 -6.84 -2.47 7.21
C ARG A 55 -8.13 -2.71 7.98
N VAL A 56 -9.22 -3.03 7.29
CA VAL A 56 -10.53 -3.30 7.91
C VAL A 56 -10.49 -4.57 8.76
N PHE A 57 -9.92 -5.66 8.26
CA PHE A 57 -9.78 -6.91 9.03
C PHE A 57 -8.82 -6.79 10.21
N SER A 58 -7.87 -5.85 10.16
CA SER A 58 -6.98 -5.54 11.30
C SER A 58 -7.62 -4.59 12.33
N HIS A 59 -8.86 -4.15 12.12
CA HIS A 59 -9.58 -3.19 12.96
C HIS A 59 -8.82 -1.87 13.21
N ILE A 60 -7.99 -1.45 12.24
CA ILE A 60 -7.23 -0.20 12.33
C ILE A 60 -8.15 0.99 12.01
N GLU A 61 -8.11 2.01 12.85
CA GLU A 61 -8.98 3.18 12.71
C GLU A 61 -8.68 3.99 11.45
N PHE A 62 -9.70 4.70 10.95
CA PHE A 62 -9.58 5.54 9.76
C PHE A 62 -8.49 6.61 9.86
N ARG A 63 -8.13 7.06 11.07
CA ARG A 63 -7.07 8.04 11.31
C ARG A 63 -5.69 7.63 10.76
N TYR A 64 -5.46 6.33 10.56
CA TYR A 64 -4.21 5.81 10.01
C TYR A 64 -4.20 5.77 8.48
N VAL A 65 -5.33 5.99 7.79
CA VAL A 65 -5.38 5.98 6.32
C VAL A 65 -4.31 6.87 5.66
N PRO A 66 -4.03 8.11 6.14
CA PRO A 66 -2.97 8.94 5.56
C PRO A 66 -1.58 8.27 5.56
N ILE A 67 -1.23 7.47 6.58
CA ILE A 67 0.07 6.78 6.62
C ILE A 67 0.17 5.68 5.56
N PHE A 68 -0.94 4.99 5.28
CA PHE A 68 -0.99 3.95 4.26
C PHE A 68 -1.04 4.55 2.86
N VAL A 69 -1.71 5.69 2.67
CA VAL A 69 -1.64 6.45 1.42
C VAL A 69 -0.21 6.88 1.13
N PHE A 70 0.50 7.42 2.13
CA PHE A 70 1.90 7.76 2.00
C PHE A 70 2.76 6.54 1.62
N ALA A 71 2.58 5.41 2.30
CA ALA A 71 3.28 4.16 2.00
C ALA A 71 3.01 3.67 0.56
N ALA A 72 1.76 3.77 0.09
CA ALA A 72 1.37 3.37 -1.26
C ALA A 72 2.01 4.25 -2.32
N LEU A 73 2.00 5.58 -2.12
CA LEU A 73 2.67 6.54 -3.01
C LEU A 73 4.18 6.29 -3.07
N MET A 74 4.81 6.07 -1.91
CA MET A 74 6.23 5.72 -1.86
C MET A 74 6.51 4.40 -2.58
N GLY A 75 5.72 3.35 -2.33
CA GLY A 75 5.90 2.07 -3.03
C GLY A 75 5.74 2.19 -4.55
N GLN A 76 4.74 2.94 -5.02
CA GLN A 76 4.51 3.19 -6.46
C GLN A 76 5.66 4.00 -7.10
N PHE A 77 6.19 4.98 -6.36
CA PHE A 77 7.30 5.82 -6.82
C PHE A 77 8.62 5.05 -6.89
N HIS A 78 8.99 4.37 -5.79
CA HIS A 78 10.21 3.55 -5.75
C HIS A 78 10.10 2.38 -6.74
N GLY A 79 8.95 1.72 -6.79
CA GLY A 79 8.65 0.66 -7.74
C GLY A 79 8.81 1.10 -9.20
N GLY A 80 8.38 2.32 -9.55
CA GLY A 80 8.58 2.87 -10.89
C GLY A 80 10.04 3.12 -11.28
N LYS A 81 10.95 3.20 -10.29
CA LYS A 81 12.40 3.31 -10.52
C LYS A 81 13.09 1.95 -10.60
N ILE A 82 12.49 0.91 -10.03
CA ILE A 82 13.06 -0.45 -10.06
C ILE A 82 12.59 -1.14 -11.34
N GLN A 83 13.54 -1.60 -12.16
CA GLN A 83 13.25 -2.45 -13.31
C GLN A 83 13.22 -3.91 -12.84
N ILE A 84 12.05 -4.38 -12.40
CA ILE A 84 11.77 -5.81 -12.12
C ILE A 84 11.16 -6.45 -13.36
#